data_AF-A0A536GM22-F1
#
_entry.id   AF-A0A536GM22-F1
#
_cell.length_a   1.000
_cell.length_b   1.000
_cell.length_c   1.000
_cell.angle_alpha   90.00
_cell.angle_beta   90.00
_cell.angle_gamma   90.00
#
_symmetry.space_group_name_H-M   'P 1'
#
loop_
_entity.id
_entity.type
_entity.pdbx_description
1 polymer ?
#
loop_
_entity_poly.entity_id
_entity_poly.type
_entity_poly.pdbx_seq_one_letter_code
_entity_poly.pdbx_strand_id
1 'polypeptide(L)' 'MCLTCGCMDAHLEMGESNITYEDIKRAADENGRSVAETLEIMERTKAKDRQEHAEEYSAPIRS' A
#
# COMPACT_ATOMS: atom_id res chain seq x y z
N MET A 1 7.79 -6.61 5.01
CA MET A 1 7.29 -5.27 5.38
C MET A 1 6.06 -5.45 6.25
N CYS A 2 6.19 -5.32 7.56
CA CYS A 2 5.04 -5.39 8.43
C CYS A 2 4.34 -4.01 8.41
N LEU A 3 3.24 -3.90 7.66
CA LEU A 3 2.39 -2.69 7.67
C LEU A 3 1.75 -2.44 9.04
N THR A 4 1.80 -3.43 9.95
CA THR A 4 1.36 -3.28 11.35
C THR A 4 2.32 -2.43 12.20
N CYS A 5 3.64 -2.53 11.99
CA CYS A 5 4.64 -1.79 12.81
C CYS A 5 5.44 -0.72 12.05
N GLY A 6 5.55 -0.80 10.72
CA GLY A 6 6.43 0.06 9.91
C GLY A 6 7.94 -0.15 10.12
N CYS A 7 8.34 -1.12 10.96
CA CYS A 7 9.71 -1.39 11.39
C CYS A 7 10.58 -2.15 10.37
N MET A 8 10.05 -2.46 9.20
CA MET A 8 10.71 -3.20 8.10
C MET A 8 11.16 -4.64 8.42
N ASP A 9 11.01 -5.10 9.66
CA ASP A 9 11.29 -6.47 10.08
C ASP A 9 10.11 -7.44 9.89
N ALA A 10 10.43 -8.74 9.89
CA ALA A 10 9.45 -9.82 9.95
C ALA A 10 8.97 -9.97 11.40
N HIS A 11 7.79 -9.43 11.72
CA HIS A 11 7.18 -9.66 13.02
C HIS A 11 6.50 -11.03 13.08
N LEU A 12 6.56 -11.63 14.28
CA LEU A 12 5.97 -12.93 14.61
C LEU A 12 4.44 -12.94 14.48
N GLU A 13 3.78 -11.80 14.70
CA GLU A 13 2.34 -11.64 14.54
C GLU A 13 2.04 -10.63 13.44
N MET A 14 1.60 -11.16 12.30
CA MET A 14 1.02 -10.38 11.22
C MET A 14 -0.51 -10.48 11.38
N GLY A 15 -1.21 -9.36 11.55
CA GLY A 15 -2.66 -9.30 11.46
C GLY A 15 -3.19 -9.78 10.10
N GLU A 16 -4.46 -10.19 10.06
CA GLU A 16 -5.08 -10.91 8.92
C GLU A 16 -5.05 -10.15 7.58
N SER A 17 -4.99 -8.82 7.60
CA SER A 17 -5.03 -7.98 6.39
C SER A 17 -3.67 -7.37 6.00
N ASN A 18 -2.57 -7.90 6.52
CA ASN A 18 -1.26 -7.39 6.16
C ASN A 18 -0.88 -7.70 4.71
N ILE A 19 -0.26 -6.71 4.06
CA ILE A 19 0.43 -6.90 2.77
C ILE A 19 1.92 -7.07 3.06
N THR A 20 2.51 -8.13 2.51
CA THR A 20 3.94 -8.42 2.62
C THR A 20 4.72 -7.83 1.44
N TYR A 21 6.05 -7.88 1.51
CA TYR A 21 6.86 -7.48 0.36
C TYR A 21 6.66 -8.45 -0.81
N GLU A 22 6.50 -9.74 -0.49
CA GLU A 22 6.32 -10.84 -1.42
C GLU A 22 5.01 -10.70 -2.20
N ASP A 23 3.96 -10.14 -1.59
CA ASP A 23 2.71 -9.81 -2.28
C ASP A 23 2.92 -8.71 -3.32
N ILE A 24 3.63 -7.64 -2.96
CA ILE A 24 3.97 -6.55 -3.88
C ILE A 24 4.86 -7.06 -5.01
N LYS A 25 5.85 -7.91 -4.69
CA LYS A 25 6.73 -8.52 -5.68
C LYS A 25 5.95 -9.41 -6.66
N ARG A 26 5.06 -10.26 -6.15
CA ARG A 26 4.24 -11.14 -7.01
C ARG A 26 3.36 -10.32 -7.95
N ALA A 27 2.71 -9.26 -7.45
CA ALA A 27 1.93 -8.35 -8.29
C ALA A 27 2.78 -7.64 -9.34
N ALA A 28 4.00 -7.18 -8.97
CA ALA A 28 4.92 -6.54 -9.90
C ALA A 28 5.34 -7.50 -11.02
N ASP A 29 5.77 -8.72 -10.67
CA ASP A 29 6.20 -9.75 -11.60
C ASP A 29 5.05 -10.15 -12.56
N GLU A 30 3.82 -10.33 -12.03
CA GLU A 30 2.63 -10.66 -12.83
C GLU A 30 2.30 -9.58 -13.88
N ASN A 31 2.59 -8.31 -13.56
CA ASN A 31 2.35 -7.18 -14.46
C ASN A 31 3.58 -6.83 -15.32
N GLY A 32 4.66 -7.60 -15.24
CA GLY A 32 5.90 -7.34 -15.99
C GLY A 32 6.61 -6.04 -15.57
N ARG A 33 6.46 -5.63 -14.30
CA ARG A 33 7.01 -4.38 -13.76
C ARG A 33 7.99 -4.65 -12.62
N SER A 34 8.77 -3.63 -12.27
CA SER A 34 9.59 -3.66 -11.06
C SER A 34 8.76 -3.33 -9.81
N VAL A 35 9.22 -3.77 -8.63
CA VAL A 35 8.59 -3.40 -7.35
C VAL A 35 8.58 -1.88 -7.15
N ALA A 36 9.66 -1.19 -7.51
CA ALA A 36 9.74 0.27 -7.40
C ALA A 36 8.66 0.95 -8.25
N GLU A 37 8.51 0.51 -9.50
CA GLU A 37 7.48 1.03 -10.41
C GLU A 37 6.05 0.75 -9.91
N THR A 38 5.82 -0.44 -9.34
CA THR A 38 4.53 -0.75 -8.70
C THR A 38 4.20 0.22 -7.56
N LEU A 39 5.17 0.53 -6.70
CA LEU A 39 5.00 1.50 -5.62
C LEU A 39 4.75 2.92 -6.14
N GLU A 40 5.45 3.33 -7.20
CA GLU A 40 5.21 4.62 -7.87
C GLU A 40 3.80 4.71 -8.47
N ILE A 41 3.31 3.62 -9.07
CA ILE A 41 1.93 3.54 -9.57
C ILE A 41 0.94 3.68 -8.42
N MET A 42 1.16 3.00 -7.29
CA MET A 42 0.29 3.15 -6.11
C MET A 42 0.24 4.61 -5.62
N GLU A 43 1.37 5.30 -5.59
CA GLU A 43 1.42 6.72 -5.21
C GLU A 43 0.64 7.61 -6.19
N ARG A 44 0.81 7.39 -7.49
CA ARG A 44 0.05 8.13 -8.53
C ARG A 44 -1.45 7.85 -8.46
N THR A 45 -1.82 6.60 -8.22
CA THR A 45 -3.22 6.19 -8.04
C THR A 45 -3.82 6.86 -6.82
N LYS A 46 -3.13 6.86 -5.67
CA LYS A 46 -3.55 7.58 -4.45
C LYS A 46 -3.74 9.07 -4.70
N ALA A 47 -2.83 9.71 -5.45
CA ALA A 47 -2.94 11.13 -5.78
C ALA A 47 -4.16 11.41 -6.67
N LYS A 48 -4.40 10.55 -7.67
CA LYS A 48 -5.56 10.66 -8.56
C LYS A 48 -6.88 10.43 -7.81
N ASP A 49 -6.93 9.40 -6.97
CA ASP A 49 -8.08 9.08 -6.15
C ASP A 49 -8.48 10.24 -5.22
N ARG A 50 -7.51 10.89 -4.58
CA ARG A 50 -7.76 12.11 -3.78
C ARG A 50 -8.33 13.28 -4.58
N GLN A 51 -7.99 13.39 -5.87
CA GLN A 51 -8.52 14.45 -6.73
C GLN A 51 -9.95 14.14 -7.17
N GLU A 52 -10.25 12.86 -7.45
CA GLU A 52 -11.54 12.41 -7.97
C GLU A 52 -12.59 12.20 -6.84
N HIS A 53 -12.13 11.86 -5.64
CA HIS A 53 -12.97 11.50 -4.48
C HIS A 53 -12.73 12.44 -3.29
N ALA A 54 -12.56 13.74 -3.54
CA ALA A 54 -12.18 14.71 -2.52
C ALA A 54 -13.12 14.70 -1.29
N GLU A 55 -14.42 14.45 -1.46
CA GLU A 55 -15.36 14.34 -0.34
C GLU A 55 -15.04 13.21 0.66
N GLU A 56 -14.50 12.07 0.22
CA GLU A 56 -14.20 10.92 1.07
C GLU A 56 -13.01 11.20 2.00
N TYR A 57 -12.06 12.00 1.52
CA TYR A 57 -10.88 12.44 2.26
C TYR A 57 -11.13 13.67 3.15
N SER A 58 -12.29 14.32 2.98
CA SER A 58 -12.70 15.50 3.75
C SER A 58 -13.37 15.13 5.08
N ALA A 59 -13.72 13.86 5.29
CA ALA A 59 -14.35 13.41 6.52
C ALA A 59 -13.37 13.53 7.71
N PRO A 60 -13.79 14.12 8.86
CA PRO A 60 -12.94 14.18 10.03
C PRO A 60 -12.65 12.75 10.52
N ILE A 61 -11.36 12.43 10.68
CA ILE A 61 -10.92 11.21 11.37
C ILE A 61 -11.51 11.29 12.79
N ARG A 62 -12.47 10.41 13.11
CA ARG A 62 -12.94 10.26 14.49
C ARG A 62 -11.79 9.64 15.29
N SER A 63 -11.13 10.47 16.09
CA SER A 63 -10.13 10.09 17.10
C SER A 63 -10.76 9.26 18.22
#